data_AF-T0KFK4-F1
#
_entry.id   AF-T0KFK4-F1
#
_cell.length_a   1.000
_cell.length_b   1.000
_cell.length_c   1.000
_cell.angle_alpha   90.00
_cell.angle_beta   90.00
_cell.angle_gamma   90.00
#
_symmetry.space_group_name_H-M   'P 1'
#
loop_
_entity.id
_entity.type
_entity.pdbx_description
1 polymer ?
#
loop_
_entity_poly.entity_id
_entity_poly.type
_entity_poly.pdbx_seq_one_letter_code
_entity_poly.pdbx_strand_id
1 'polypeptide(L)'
;MEPVKVKSCWNGMVVFDAAPFYDDGLRFRGSDDSLAAKHLEGSECCLIHADNPLSREKGVWLNPNVRVGYNERVFEQTKMDRFPTPWAAVVGFWANRYLRVRNSIQLTLERWAVEKKLRQWVDETPPSELPRSEPGEMCLINEMQIMWENGWKHI
;
A
#
# COMPACT_ATOMS: atom_id res chain seq x y z
N MET A 1 -2.52 -4.80 23.23
CA MET A 1 -2.26 -5.68 22.07
C MET A 1 -0.79 -5.52 21.66
N GLU A 2 -0.17 -6.58 21.14
CA GLU A 2 1.24 -6.54 20.69
C GLU A 2 1.38 -5.86 19.32
N PRO A 3 2.55 -5.28 18.99
CA PRO A 3 2.81 -4.72 17.66
C PRO A 3 2.62 -5.75 16.55
N VAL A 4 2.00 -5.33 15.45
CA VAL A 4 1.72 -6.20 14.31
C VAL A 4 2.65 -5.83 13.16
N LYS A 5 3.40 -6.81 12.63
CA LYS A 5 4.24 -6.60 11.45
C LYS A 5 3.37 -6.42 10.22
N VAL A 6 3.60 -5.34 9.48
CA VAL A 6 2.92 -5.00 8.23
C VAL A 6 3.94 -4.83 7.12
N LYS A 7 3.45 -4.60 5.90
CA LYS A 7 4.30 -4.31 4.73
C LYS A 7 4.38 -2.83 4.39
N SER A 8 3.36 -2.06 4.77
CA SER A 8 3.23 -0.64 4.46
C SER A 8 2.45 0.10 5.54
N CYS A 9 2.31 1.42 5.38
CA CYS A 9 1.56 2.28 6.27
C CYS A 9 0.09 1.84 6.42
N TRP A 10 -0.49 2.04 7.60
CA TRP A 10 -1.92 1.77 7.85
C TRP A 10 -2.60 3.01 8.42
N ASN A 11 -3.51 3.57 7.64
CA ASN A 11 -4.27 4.76 8.01
C ASN A 11 -3.41 5.97 8.45
N GLY A 12 -2.23 6.15 7.86
CA GLY A 12 -1.29 7.22 8.23
C GLY A 12 -0.47 6.94 9.49
N MET A 13 -0.53 5.72 10.04
CA MET A 13 0.25 5.31 11.20
C MET A 13 1.14 4.11 10.87
N VAL A 14 2.41 4.24 11.23
CA VAL A 14 3.41 3.19 11.08
C VAL A 14 4.64 3.49 11.93
N VAL A 15 5.36 2.45 12.35
CA VAL A 15 6.63 2.52 13.05
C VAL A 15 7.67 1.74 12.25
N PHE A 16 8.78 2.39 11.90
CA PHE A 16 9.89 1.80 11.16
C PHE A 16 11.17 2.59 11.47
N ASP A 17 12.32 2.05 11.07
CA ASP A 17 13.60 2.75 11.26
C ASP A 17 13.80 3.85 10.21
N ALA A 18 13.86 5.10 10.68
CA ALA A 18 13.97 6.29 9.86
C ALA A 18 15.41 6.71 9.54
N ALA A 19 16.45 6.00 10.03
CA ALA A 19 17.84 6.31 9.73
C ALA A 19 18.13 6.53 8.23
N PRO A 20 17.57 5.74 7.28
CA PRO A 20 17.82 5.91 5.85
C PRO A 20 17.33 7.25 5.27
N PHE A 21 16.41 7.96 5.94
CA PHE A 21 16.03 9.32 5.53
C PHE A 21 17.15 10.34 5.78
N TYR A 22 17.96 10.12 6.81
CA TYR A 22 19.03 11.03 7.21
C TYR A 22 20.37 10.64 6.60
N ASP A 23 20.69 9.33 6.60
CA ASP A 23 22.01 8.83 6.24
C ASP A 23 22.14 8.52 4.74
N ASP A 24 21.10 7.90 4.16
CA ASP A 24 21.12 7.40 2.77
C ASP A 24 20.31 8.28 1.80
N GLY A 25 19.63 9.31 2.32
CA GLY A 25 18.82 10.23 1.52
C GLY A 25 17.58 9.57 0.89
N LEU A 26 16.95 8.61 1.59
CA LEU A 26 15.67 8.03 1.19
C LEU A 26 14.63 9.14 0.98
N ARG A 27 13.92 9.11 -0.14
CA ARG A 27 12.91 10.11 -0.52
C ARG A 27 11.60 9.45 -0.91
N PHE A 28 10.52 10.17 -0.66
CA PHE A 28 9.23 9.84 -1.23
C PHE A 28 9.26 10.00 -2.75
N ARG A 29 8.59 9.07 -3.44
CA ARG A 29 8.43 9.06 -4.89
C ARG A 29 7.09 8.44 -5.28
N GLY A 30 6.65 8.75 -6.49
CA GLY A 30 5.61 7.98 -7.17
C GLY A 30 6.19 6.79 -7.94
N SER A 31 5.30 6.06 -8.62
CA SER A 31 5.69 5.16 -9.71
C SER A 31 6.35 5.95 -10.84
N ASP A 32 7.23 5.31 -11.60
CA ASP A 32 7.80 5.91 -12.81
C ASP A 32 6.70 6.35 -13.80
N ASP A 33 6.84 7.51 -14.44
CA ASP A 33 5.82 8.06 -15.34
C ASP A 33 5.47 7.10 -16.49
N SER A 34 6.46 6.36 -17.01
CA SER A 34 6.24 5.38 -18.07
C SER A 34 5.57 4.09 -17.58
N LEU A 35 5.71 3.78 -16.29
CA LEU A 35 4.96 2.70 -15.63
C LEU A 35 3.52 3.16 -15.34
N ALA A 36 3.35 4.37 -14.83
CA ALA A 36 2.05 5.00 -14.59
C ALA A 36 1.23 5.13 -15.88
N ALA A 37 1.87 5.42 -17.02
CA ALA A 37 1.24 5.44 -18.34
C ALA A 37 0.60 4.09 -18.74
N LYS A 38 0.97 2.98 -18.08
CA LYS A 38 0.31 1.67 -18.24
C LYS A 38 -0.85 1.45 -17.27
N HIS A 39 -1.32 2.49 -16.59
CA HIS A 39 -2.29 2.43 -15.48
C HIS A 39 -1.80 1.56 -14.32
N LEU A 40 -0.53 1.72 -13.95
CA LEU A 40 0.03 1.11 -12.75
C LEU A 40 0.46 2.20 -11.78
N GLU A 41 -0.35 2.39 -10.74
CA GLU A 41 -0.12 3.40 -9.72
C GLU A 41 0.28 2.72 -8.41
N GLY A 42 1.27 3.27 -7.72
CA GLY A 42 1.75 2.79 -6.42
C GLY A 42 1.53 3.85 -5.36
N SER A 43 0.93 3.47 -4.23
CA SER A 43 0.79 4.39 -3.10
C SER A 43 2.17 4.79 -2.56
N GLU A 44 2.45 6.10 -2.49
CA GLU A 44 3.69 6.65 -1.94
C GLU A 44 3.99 6.10 -0.53
N CYS A 45 2.97 5.97 0.31
CA CYS A 45 3.10 5.44 1.67
C CYS A 45 3.48 3.96 1.70
N CYS A 46 3.29 3.23 0.60
CA CYS A 46 3.74 1.86 0.43
C CYS A 46 5.15 1.81 -0.19
N LEU A 47 5.38 2.59 -1.26
CA LEU A 47 6.64 2.64 -1.98
C LEU A 47 7.81 3.00 -1.07
N ILE A 48 7.61 3.96 -0.17
CA ILE A 48 8.66 4.36 0.78
C ILE A 48 9.19 3.21 1.65
N HIS A 49 8.33 2.22 1.96
CA HIS A 49 8.73 1.05 2.72
C HIS A 49 9.36 -0.04 1.86
N ALA A 50 8.98 -0.12 0.58
CA ALA A 50 9.65 -1.00 -0.39
C ALA A 50 11.08 -0.52 -0.68
N ASP A 51 11.27 0.80 -0.72
CA ASP A 51 12.55 1.45 -0.99
C ASP A 51 13.47 1.53 0.23
N ASN A 52 12.89 1.53 1.45
CA ASN A 52 13.69 1.55 2.67
C ASN A 52 14.46 0.21 2.85
N PRO A 53 15.80 0.21 2.82
CA PRO A 53 16.61 -1.01 2.91
C PRO A 53 16.44 -1.72 4.25
N LEU A 54 16.16 -0.99 5.33
CA LEU A 54 15.97 -1.53 6.67
C LEU A 54 14.61 -2.20 6.87
N SER A 55 13.62 -1.95 6.00
CA SER A 55 12.29 -2.58 6.10
C SER A 55 12.36 -4.11 6.07
N ARG A 56 13.33 -4.69 5.36
CA ARG A 56 13.49 -6.16 5.28
C ARG A 56 13.99 -6.75 6.58
N GLU A 57 14.95 -6.09 7.22
CA GLU A 57 15.62 -6.56 8.43
C GLU A 57 14.86 -6.18 9.70
N LYS A 58 14.55 -4.89 9.87
CA LYS A 58 13.91 -4.33 11.07
C LYS A 58 12.39 -4.42 11.01
N GLY A 59 11.83 -4.54 9.81
CA GLY A 59 10.39 -4.62 9.61
C GLY A 59 9.68 -3.28 9.69
N VAL A 60 8.41 -3.32 9.32
CA VAL A 60 7.46 -2.22 9.41
C VAL A 60 6.36 -2.65 10.38
N TRP A 61 6.06 -1.84 11.38
CA TRP A 61 5.24 -2.24 12.51
C TRP A 61 4.07 -1.28 12.73
N LEU A 62 2.94 -1.84 13.13
CA LEU A 62 1.75 -1.11 13.53
C LEU A 62 1.53 -1.29 15.03
N ASN A 63 1.29 -0.20 15.75
CA ASN A 63 0.82 -0.25 17.14
C ASN A 63 -0.71 -0.29 17.16
N PRO A 64 -1.35 -1.45 17.39
CA PRO A 64 -2.81 -1.55 17.39
C PRO A 64 -3.50 -0.80 18.54
N ASN A 65 -2.74 -0.32 19.53
CA ASN A 65 -3.29 0.44 20.65
C ASN A 65 -3.45 1.93 20.32
N VAL A 66 -2.82 2.43 19.25
CA VAL A 66 -3.00 3.80 18.78
C VAL A 66 -4.14 3.83 17.77
N ARG A 67 -5.01 4.84 17.90
CA ARG A 67 -6.23 4.97 17.10
C ARG A 67 -6.14 6.26 16.29
N VAL A 68 -6.46 6.17 15.01
CA VAL A 68 -6.43 7.28 14.07
C VAL A 68 -7.84 7.51 13.50
N GLY A 69 -8.21 8.77 13.30
CA GLY A 69 -9.48 9.16 12.71
C GLY A 69 -9.25 10.08 11.51
N TYR A 70 -9.75 9.68 10.33
CA TYR A 70 -9.63 10.47 9.09
C TYR A 70 -10.54 11.69 9.04
N ASN A 71 -11.56 11.71 9.88
CA ASN A 71 -12.48 12.83 10.01
C ASN A 71 -12.94 12.92 11.46
N GLU A 72 -13.52 14.07 11.81
CA GLU A 72 -14.00 14.37 13.16
C GLU A 72 -14.96 13.30 13.67
N ARG A 73 -15.91 12.84 12.84
CA ARG A 73 -16.88 11.81 13.23
C ARG A 73 -16.19 10.51 13.66
N VAL A 74 -15.22 10.03 12.89
CA VAL A 74 -14.46 8.80 13.23
C VAL A 74 -13.58 9.05 14.45
N PHE A 75 -12.94 10.21 14.53
CA PHE A 75 -12.14 10.59 15.68
C PHE A 75 -12.95 10.59 16.99
N GLU A 76 -14.15 11.19 16.99
CA GLU A 76 -15.05 11.16 18.14
C GLU A 76 -15.48 9.73 18.51
N GLN A 77 -15.73 8.86 17.53
CA GLN A 77 -16.01 7.44 17.80
C GLN A 77 -14.81 6.73 18.45
N THR A 78 -13.58 7.04 18.03
CA THR A 78 -12.38 6.45 18.62
C THR A 78 -12.11 6.90 20.05
N LYS A 79 -12.58 8.10 20.44
CA LYS A 79 -12.53 8.61 21.83
C LYS A 79 -13.53 7.91 22.75
N MET A 80 -14.69 7.52 22.24
CA MET A 80 -15.75 6.88 23.02
C MET A 80 -15.49 5.40 23.36
N ASP A 81 -14.27 4.90 23.15
CA ASP A 81 -13.90 3.48 23.31
C ASP A 81 -14.84 2.48 22.60
N ARG A 82 -15.57 2.93 21.57
CA ARG A 82 -16.41 2.07 20.73
C ARG A 82 -15.53 1.28 19.76
N PHE A 83 -14.93 0.22 20.25
CA PHE A 83 -14.18 -0.75 19.46
C PHE A 83 -15.01 -2.02 19.21
N PRO A 84 -14.77 -2.77 18.13
CA PRO A 84 -15.34 -4.11 17.96
C PRO A 84 -15.17 -4.94 19.24
N THR A 85 -16.29 -5.47 19.74
CA THR A 85 -16.28 -6.40 20.87
C THR A 85 -15.50 -7.67 20.51
N PRO A 86 -15.07 -8.49 21.48
CA PRO A 86 -14.44 -9.78 21.18
C PRO A 86 -15.27 -10.65 20.22
N TRP A 87 -16.61 -10.59 20.34
CA TRP A 87 -17.51 -11.25 19.40
C TRP A 87 -17.44 -10.67 17.99
N ALA A 88 -17.43 -9.33 17.85
CA ALA A 88 -17.26 -8.68 16.56
C ALA A 88 -15.90 -9.01 15.93
N ALA A 89 -14.84 -9.24 16.72
CA ALA A 89 -13.56 -9.72 16.23
C ALA A 89 -13.65 -11.15 15.66
N VAL A 90 -14.37 -12.06 16.34
CA VAL A 90 -14.61 -13.43 15.84
C VAL A 90 -15.43 -13.41 14.54
N VAL A 91 -16.52 -12.65 14.51
CA VAL A 91 -17.34 -12.47 13.30
C VAL A 91 -16.52 -11.86 12.17
N GLY A 92 -15.74 -10.81 12.47
CA GLY A 92 -14.85 -10.15 11.52
C GLY A 92 -13.78 -11.08 10.96
N PHE A 93 -13.22 -11.97 11.78
CA PHE A 93 -12.28 -12.98 11.34
C PHE A 93 -12.91 -13.92 10.30
N TRP A 94 -14.10 -14.46 10.59
CA TRP A 94 -14.81 -15.35 9.66
C TRP A 94 -15.31 -14.62 8.41
N ALA A 95 -15.82 -13.40 8.55
CA ALA A 95 -16.21 -12.56 7.43
C ALA A 95 -15.03 -12.28 6.49
N ASN A 96 -13.86 -11.92 7.04
CA ASN A 96 -12.65 -11.69 6.26
C ASN A 96 -12.19 -12.99 5.56
N ARG A 97 -12.31 -14.15 6.21
CA ARG A 97 -12.01 -15.45 5.57
C ARG A 97 -12.94 -15.74 4.40
N TYR A 98 -14.25 -15.55 4.60
CA TYR A 98 -15.25 -15.74 3.55
C TYR A 98 -15.02 -14.79 2.38
N LEU A 99 -14.82 -13.50 2.66
CA LEU A 99 -14.56 -12.48 1.63
C LEU A 99 -13.28 -12.78 0.85
N ARG A 100 -12.21 -13.23 1.50
CA ARG A 100 -10.97 -13.65 0.81
C ARG A 100 -11.19 -14.82 -0.13
N VAL A 101 -11.97 -15.83 0.27
CA VAL A 101 -12.27 -16.98 -0.59
C VAL A 101 -13.17 -16.54 -1.75
N ARG A 102 -14.25 -15.81 -1.45
CA ARG A 102 -15.22 -15.34 -2.44
C ARG A 102 -14.58 -14.44 -3.49
N ASN A 103 -13.69 -13.54 -3.07
CA ASN A 103 -13.01 -12.59 -3.95
C ASN A 103 -11.65 -13.13 -4.45
N SER A 104 -11.29 -14.38 -4.18
CA SER A 104 -9.97 -14.94 -4.53
C SER A 104 -9.70 -14.89 -6.04
N ILE A 105 -10.71 -15.19 -6.85
CA ILE A 105 -10.63 -15.13 -8.31
C ILE A 105 -10.36 -13.69 -8.76
N GLN A 106 -11.14 -12.73 -8.25
CA GLN A 106 -10.97 -11.32 -8.58
C GLN A 106 -9.56 -10.82 -8.22
N LEU A 107 -9.11 -11.09 -6.98
CA LEU A 107 -7.76 -10.70 -6.53
C LEU A 107 -6.65 -11.33 -7.37
N THR A 108 -6.86 -12.56 -7.84
CA THR A 108 -5.91 -13.26 -8.72
C THR A 108 -5.85 -12.62 -10.10
N LEU A 109 -7.01 -12.26 -10.67
CA LEU A 109 -7.10 -11.58 -11.95
C LEU A 109 -6.49 -10.16 -11.89
N GLU A 110 -6.76 -9.42 -10.83
CA GLU A 110 -6.17 -8.10 -10.58
C GLU A 110 -4.64 -8.19 -10.48
N ARG A 111 -4.13 -9.13 -9.67
CA ARG A 111 -2.68 -9.37 -9.57
C ARG A 111 -2.08 -9.75 -10.92
N TRP A 112 -2.71 -10.66 -11.65
CA TRP A 112 -2.23 -11.07 -12.97
C TRP A 112 -2.19 -9.90 -13.96
N ALA A 113 -3.19 -9.02 -13.93
CA ALA A 113 -3.22 -7.82 -14.77
C ALA A 113 -2.06 -6.87 -14.44
N VAL A 114 -1.77 -6.66 -13.14
CA VAL A 114 -0.62 -5.87 -12.68
C VAL A 114 0.70 -6.49 -13.12
N GLU A 115 0.91 -7.78 -12.82
CA GLU A 115 2.14 -8.50 -13.18
C GLU A 115 2.40 -8.48 -14.69
N LYS A 116 1.35 -8.67 -15.50
CA LYS A 116 1.46 -8.64 -16.96
C LYS A 116 1.93 -7.28 -17.46
N LYS A 117 1.33 -6.19 -16.95
CA LYS A 117 1.67 -4.82 -17.34
C LYS A 117 3.07 -4.43 -16.86
N LEU A 118 3.45 -4.85 -15.66
CA LEU A 118 4.80 -4.62 -15.12
C LEU A 118 5.86 -5.35 -15.96
N ARG A 119 5.64 -6.62 -16.30
CA ARG A 119 6.55 -7.38 -17.19
C ARG A 119 6.69 -6.70 -18.55
N GLN A 120 5.56 -6.31 -19.16
CA GLN A 120 5.57 -5.59 -20.42
C GLN A 120 6.40 -4.30 -20.33
N TRP A 121 6.30 -3.54 -19.23
CA TRP A 121 7.09 -2.34 -19.02
C TRP A 121 8.59 -2.61 -18.91
N VAL A 122 8.98 -3.69 -18.21
CA VAL A 122 10.37 -4.13 -18.11
C VAL A 122 10.90 -4.55 -19.48
N ASP A 123 10.13 -5.33 -20.24
CA ASP A 123 10.52 -5.82 -21.57
C ASP A 123 10.64 -4.70 -22.61
N GLU A 124 9.88 -3.61 -22.45
CA GLU A 124 9.94 -2.40 -23.29
C GLU A 124 11.09 -1.44 -22.91
N THR A 125 12.02 -1.84 -22.03
CA THR A 125 13.19 -1.02 -21.70
C THR A 125 14.01 -0.70 -22.96
N PRO A 126 14.25 0.59 -23.29
CA PRO A 126 15.05 0.97 -24.43
C PRO A 126 16.48 0.40 -24.35
N PRO A 127 17.09 -0.05 -25.46
CA PRO A 127 18.46 -0.58 -25.44
C PRO A 127 19.53 0.40 -24.95
N SER A 128 19.21 1.70 -24.95
CA SER A 128 20.08 2.78 -24.45
C SER A 128 19.99 3.00 -22.94
N GLU A 129 19.02 2.38 -22.25
CA GLU A 129 18.77 2.56 -20.82
C GLU A 129 19.17 1.30 -20.02
N LEU A 130 19.37 1.48 -18.72
CA LEU A 130 19.55 0.34 -17.81
C LEU A 130 18.23 -0.45 -17.67
N PRO A 131 18.30 -1.76 -17.41
CA PRO A 131 17.11 -2.59 -17.17
C PRO A 131 16.20 -1.98 -16.12
N ARG A 132 14.95 -1.72 -16.48
CA ARG A 132 13.95 -1.15 -15.58
C ARG A 132 13.49 -2.20 -14.57
N SER A 133 13.21 -1.76 -13.34
CA SER A 133 12.66 -2.59 -12.28
C SER A 133 11.91 -1.72 -11.27
N GLU A 134 10.80 -2.22 -10.75
CA GLU A 134 10.03 -1.56 -9.69
C GLU A 134 10.10 -2.42 -8.41
N PRO A 135 10.90 -2.02 -7.39
CA PRO A 135 11.01 -2.78 -6.15
C PRO A 135 9.70 -2.85 -5.35
N GLY A 136 8.80 -1.88 -5.56
CA GLY A 136 7.50 -1.75 -4.94
C GLY A 136 6.36 -2.45 -5.68
N GLU A 137 6.59 -3.56 -6.37
CA GLU A 137 5.53 -4.32 -7.08
C GLU A 137 4.29 -4.57 -6.20
N MET A 138 4.49 -4.88 -4.91
CA MET A 138 3.40 -5.11 -3.96
C MET A 138 2.52 -3.88 -3.68
N CYS A 139 2.98 -2.69 -4.07
CA CYS A 139 2.27 -1.43 -3.92
C CYS A 139 1.45 -1.07 -5.16
N LEU A 140 1.70 -1.73 -6.29
CA LEU A 140 1.08 -1.40 -7.57
C LEU A 140 -0.36 -1.91 -7.63
N ILE A 141 -1.24 -1.03 -8.08
CA ILE A 141 -2.62 -1.34 -8.43
C ILE A 141 -2.90 -0.96 -9.87
N ASN A 142 -3.85 -1.66 -10.49
CA ASN A 142 -4.30 -1.38 -11.85
C ASN A 142 -5.33 -0.23 -11.84
N GLU A 143 -4.87 0.97 -11.51
CA GLU A 143 -5.64 2.20 -11.50
C GLU A 143 -4.81 3.35 -12.05
N MET A 144 -5.49 4.41 -12.48
CA MET A 144 -4.87 5.69 -12.79
C MET A 144 -5.73 6.84 -12.27
N GLN A 145 -5.13 7.73 -11.49
CA GLN A 145 -5.75 8.99 -11.10
C GLN A 145 -5.51 10.07 -12.15
N ILE A 146 -6.59 10.62 -12.69
CA ILE A 146 -6.51 11.79 -13.57
C ILE A 146 -7.29 12.97 -12.97
N MET A 147 -6.78 14.17 -13.21
CA MET A 147 -7.53 15.39 -12.96
C MET A 147 -8.49 15.62 -14.13
N TRP A 148 -9.79 15.58 -13.87
CA TRP A 148 -10.83 15.74 -14.89
C TRP A 148 -11.81 16.82 -14.47
N GLU A 149 -11.89 17.91 -15.24
CA GLU A 149 -12.82 19.07 -15.22
C GLU A 149 -13.29 19.62 -13.85
N ASN A 150 -13.77 18.78 -12.92
CA ASN A 150 -14.27 19.13 -11.59
C ASN A 150 -13.61 18.35 -10.43
N GLY A 151 -12.56 17.55 -10.67
CA GLY A 151 -11.83 16.88 -9.59
C GLY A 151 -10.99 15.68 -10.01
N TRP A 152 -10.57 14.89 -9.01
CA TRP A 152 -9.84 13.65 -9.22
C TRP A 152 -10.79 12.53 -9.64
N LYS A 153 -10.40 11.75 -10.65
CA LYS A 153 -11.14 10.60 -11.15
C LYS A 153 -10.21 9.39 -11.25
N HIS A 154 -10.70 8.26 -10.75
CA HIS A 154 -10.05 6.95 -10.91
C HIS A 154 -10.54 6.30 -12.20
N ILE A 155 -9.61 5.75 -12.98
CA ILE A 155 -9.86 5.04 -14.25
C ILE A 155 -9.08 3.73 -14.30
#